data_AF-C7NCS4-F1
#
_entry.id   AF-C7NCS4-F1
#
_cell.length_a   1.000
_cell.length_b   1.000
_cell.length_c   1.000
_cell.angle_alpha   90.00
_cell.angle_beta   90.00
_cell.angle_gamma   90.00
#
_symmetry.space_group_name_H-M   'P 1'
#
loop_
_entity.id
_entity.type
_entity.pdbx_description
1 polymer ?
#
loop_
_entity_poly.entity_id
_entity_poly.type
_entity_poly.pdbx_seq_one_letter_code
_entity_poly.pdbx_strand_id
1 'polypeptide(L)'
;MDLKNLDRETLEKILRKVVQEELKKKVGGFEKHIDKSGVGVVKIPTVKPEKFDTGNPNDKVFLTDVFSIEESGRLSCGVMEMEESTFDWELNYDEIDYVIDGTLEIIVDGNKVTGNRGDAILIPKGSKIKFSAPNFARFLYVIYPANWEETIKKIV
;
A
#
# COMPACT_ATOMS: atom_id res chain seq x y z
N MET A 1 42.20 -8.66 5.77
CA MET A 1 42.17 -7.51 6.69
C MET A 1 41.72 -8.03 8.04
N ASP A 2 42.57 -7.92 9.05
CA ASP A 2 42.28 -8.34 10.42
C ASP A 2 41.19 -7.44 11.02
N LEU A 3 40.08 -8.03 11.48
CA LEU A 3 38.96 -7.33 12.13
C LEU A 3 39.32 -6.69 13.49
N LYS A 4 40.57 -6.84 13.95
CA LYS A 4 41.03 -6.46 15.29
C LYS A 4 41.50 -5.00 15.43
N ASN A 5 41.63 -4.26 14.33
CA ASN A 5 42.13 -2.87 14.33
C ASN A 5 41.12 -1.85 13.77
N LEU A 6 39.83 -2.16 13.78
CA LEU A 6 38.81 -1.18 13.39
C LEU A 6 38.52 -0.26 14.59
N ASP A 7 38.68 1.04 14.42
CA ASP A 7 38.24 1.99 15.43
C ASP A 7 36.70 1.93 15.58
N ARG A 8 36.23 2.33 16.77
CA ARG A 8 34.83 2.24 17.18
C ARG A 8 33.90 3.01 16.23
N GLU A 9 34.38 4.12 15.68
CA GLU A 9 33.61 4.99 14.80
C GLU A 9 33.37 4.34 13.43
N THR A 10 34.39 3.70 12.88
CA THR A 10 34.31 2.93 11.63
C THR A 10 33.40 1.71 11.80
N LEU A 11 33.51 1.01 12.94
CA LEU A 11 32.64 -0.13 13.25
C LEU A 11 31.18 0.29 13.38
N GLU A 12 30.90 1.40 14.06
CA GLU A 12 29.55 1.95 14.20
C GLU A 12 28.97 2.36 12.84
N LYS A 13 29.78 2.98 11.98
CA LYS A 13 29.35 3.38 10.63
C LYS A 13 29.00 2.18 9.75
N ILE A 14 29.79 1.11 9.81
CA ILE A 14 29.52 -0.13 9.08
C ILE A 14 28.28 -0.82 9.65
N LEU A 15 28.15 -0.93 10.98
CA LEU A 15 26.97 -1.49 11.63
C LEU A 15 25.70 -0.72 11.27
N ARG A 16 25.72 0.62 11.31
CA ARG A 16 24.58 1.45 10.89
C ARG A 16 24.23 1.21 9.44
N LYS A 17 25.21 1.08 8.55
CA LYS A 17 24.98 0.83 7.13
C LYS A 17 24.39 -0.57 6.89
N VAL A 18 24.92 -1.60 7.54
CA VAL A 18 24.39 -2.97 7.45
C VAL A 18 22.98 -3.05 8.03
N VAL A 19 22.74 -2.43 9.20
CA VAL A 19 21.40 -2.37 9.79
C VAL A 19 20.44 -1.60 8.89
N GLN A 20 20.85 -0.48 8.28
CA GLN A 20 20.02 0.23 7.32
C GLN A 20 19.76 -0.58 6.04
N GLU A 21 20.73 -1.33 5.52
CA GLU A 21 20.55 -2.21 4.37
C GLU A 21 19.65 -3.40 4.69
N GLU A 22 19.78 -3.99 5.87
CA GLU A 22 18.92 -5.08 6.35
C GLU A 22 17.51 -4.59 6.72
N LEU A 23 17.38 -3.37 7.25
CA LEU A 23 16.09 -2.71 7.44
C LEU A 23 15.44 -2.37 6.09
N LYS A 24 16.19 -1.89 5.10
CA LYS A 24 15.68 -1.68 3.73
C LYS A 24 15.22 -2.97 3.06
N LYS A 25 15.84 -4.12 3.38
CA LYS A 25 15.36 -5.45 2.98
C LYS A 25 14.15 -5.93 3.78
N LYS A 26 13.92 -5.40 4.99
CA LYS A 26 12.85 -5.79 5.92
C LYS A 26 11.63 -4.87 5.93
N VAL A 27 11.72 -3.67 5.40
CA VAL A 27 10.55 -2.80 5.19
C VAL A 27 9.80 -3.34 3.97
N GLY A 28 8.80 -4.18 4.23
CA GLY A 28 7.91 -4.77 3.23
C GLY A 28 8.50 -5.99 2.53
N GLY A 29 8.16 -7.19 3.01
CA GLY A 29 8.67 -8.47 2.52
C GLY A 29 8.14 -8.87 1.13
N PHE A 30 8.51 -8.12 0.09
CA PHE A 30 8.17 -8.41 -1.30
C PHE A 30 9.34 -8.13 -2.24
N GLU A 31 9.34 -8.79 -3.40
CA GLU A 31 10.40 -8.64 -4.39
C GLU A 31 10.25 -7.30 -5.12
N LYS A 32 11.25 -6.44 -4.95
CA LYS A 32 11.30 -5.09 -5.52
C LYS A 32 12.70 -4.79 -6.06
N HIS A 33 12.74 -4.10 -7.19
CA HIS A 33 13.97 -3.55 -7.75
C HIS A 33 13.74 -2.12 -8.23
N ILE A 34 14.59 -1.19 -7.78
CA ILE A 34 14.64 0.18 -8.26
C ILE A 34 16.01 0.41 -8.90
N ASP A 35 16.01 0.79 -10.17
CA ASP A 35 17.23 1.18 -10.88
C ASP A 35 17.71 2.57 -10.41
N LYS A 36 18.99 2.89 -10.65
CA LYS A 36 19.56 4.21 -10.34
C LYS A 36 18.84 5.36 -11.06
N SER A 37 18.17 5.10 -12.19
CA SER A 37 17.31 6.07 -12.88
C SER A 37 16.04 6.43 -12.12
N GLY A 38 15.66 5.66 -11.10
CA GLY A 38 14.37 5.76 -10.40
C GLY A 38 13.27 4.88 -11.00
N VAL A 39 13.50 4.22 -12.15
CA VAL A 39 12.55 3.25 -12.71
C VAL A 39 12.52 2.00 -11.82
N GLY A 40 11.31 1.65 -11.36
CA GLY A 40 11.09 0.58 -10.41
C GLY A 40 10.17 -0.53 -10.93
N VAL A 41 10.35 -1.73 -10.40
CA VAL A 41 9.44 -2.85 -10.56
C VAL A 41 9.22 -3.55 -9.22
N VAL A 42 7.95 -3.89 -8.95
CA VAL A 42 7.54 -4.71 -7.80
C VAL A 42 6.86 -5.96 -8.33
N LYS A 43 7.22 -7.12 -7.80
CA LYS A 43 6.49 -8.37 -8.08
C LYS A 43 5.25 -8.42 -7.19
N ILE A 44 4.17 -7.82 -7.67
CA ILE A 44 2.88 -7.74 -6.97
C ILE A 44 2.41 -9.08 -6.37
N PRO A 45 2.59 -10.25 -7.01
CA PRO A 45 2.23 -11.54 -6.39
C PRO A 45 2.99 -11.88 -5.09
N THR A 46 4.14 -11.25 -4.85
CA THR A 46 4.95 -11.47 -3.63
C THR A 46 4.55 -10.53 -2.48
N VAL A 47 3.72 -9.52 -2.74
CA VAL A 47 3.24 -8.57 -1.73
C VAL A 47 2.23 -9.25 -0.82
N LYS A 48 2.56 -9.27 0.48
CA LYS A 48 1.67 -9.72 1.57
C LYS A 48 1.21 -8.48 2.35
N PRO A 49 -0.01 -7.99 2.12
CA PRO A 49 -0.49 -6.79 2.77
C PRO A 49 -0.59 -6.96 4.30
N GLU A 50 -0.34 -5.88 5.04
CA GLU A 50 -0.42 -5.85 6.51
C GLU A 50 -1.81 -5.38 6.97
N LYS A 51 -2.21 -5.72 8.20
CA LYS A 51 -3.54 -5.37 8.70
C LYS A 51 -3.75 -3.85 8.68
N PHE A 52 -4.84 -3.42 8.07
CA PHE A 52 -5.27 -2.02 8.01
C PHE A 52 -6.31 -1.76 9.11
N ASP A 53 -6.19 -0.63 9.80
CA ASP A 53 -7.13 -0.25 10.86
C ASP A 53 -8.30 0.54 10.29
N THR A 54 -9.44 -0.14 10.14
CA THR A 54 -10.72 0.49 9.73
C THR A 54 -11.48 1.11 10.91
N GLY A 55 -10.98 0.96 12.15
CA GLY A 55 -11.70 1.25 13.38
C GLY A 55 -12.60 0.10 13.88
N ASN A 56 -12.81 -0.95 13.07
CA ASN A 56 -13.50 -2.17 13.49
C ASN A 56 -12.53 -3.37 13.50
N PRO A 57 -12.23 -3.97 14.66
CA PRO A 57 -11.24 -5.04 14.77
C PRO A 57 -11.61 -6.33 14.03
N ASN A 58 -12.90 -6.51 13.71
CA ASN A 58 -13.43 -7.67 13.00
C ASN A 58 -13.25 -7.59 11.49
N ASP A 59 -12.96 -6.39 10.95
CA ASP A 59 -12.72 -6.23 9.53
C ASP A 59 -11.39 -6.92 9.16
N LYS A 60 -11.45 -7.73 8.10
CA LYS A 60 -10.31 -8.42 7.51
C LYS A 60 -9.84 -7.61 6.31
N VAL A 61 -9.26 -6.46 6.60
CA VAL A 61 -8.74 -5.52 5.61
C VAL A 61 -7.23 -5.39 5.80
N PHE A 62 -6.50 -5.52 4.69
CA PHE A 62 -5.05 -5.52 4.69
C PHE A 62 -4.55 -4.63 3.54
N LEU A 63 -3.54 -3.81 3.79
CA LEU A 63 -3.02 -2.83 2.85
C LEU A 63 -1.51 -2.71 2.98
N THR A 64 -0.81 -2.53 1.86
CA THR A 64 0.61 -2.18 1.85
C THR A 64 0.96 -1.36 0.62
N ASP A 65 1.50 -0.16 0.86
CA ASP A 65 2.13 0.67 -0.16
C ASP A 65 3.42 0.00 -0.66
N VAL A 66 3.59 -0.05 -1.99
CA VAL A 66 4.73 -0.72 -2.62
C VAL A 66 5.85 0.24 -3.06
N PHE A 67 5.57 1.54 -3.08
CA PHE A 67 6.55 2.62 -3.30
C PHE A 67 6.46 3.67 -2.19
N SER A 68 7.60 4.16 -1.73
CA SER A 68 7.64 5.28 -0.79
C SER A 68 7.41 6.62 -1.49
N ILE A 69 7.13 7.67 -0.70
CA ILE A 69 6.99 9.04 -1.21
C ILE A 69 8.30 9.49 -1.89
N GLU A 70 9.47 9.10 -1.38
CA GLU A 70 10.76 9.44 -1.99
C GLU A 70 10.97 8.78 -3.36
N GLU A 71 10.37 7.61 -3.60
CA GLU A 71 10.53 6.88 -4.85
C GLU A 71 9.59 7.37 -5.96
N SER A 72 8.33 7.70 -5.62
CA SER A 72 7.32 8.10 -6.62
C SER A 72 7.03 9.61 -6.65
N GLY A 73 7.05 10.25 -5.48
CA GLY A 73 6.82 11.69 -5.28
C GLY A 73 5.42 12.22 -5.58
N ARG A 74 4.63 11.56 -6.43
CA ARG A 74 3.31 12.04 -6.89
C ARG A 74 2.20 11.02 -6.79
N LEU A 75 2.48 9.76 -7.10
CA LEU A 75 1.49 8.68 -7.04
C LEU A 75 1.78 7.78 -5.85
N SER A 76 0.77 7.43 -5.06
CA SER A 76 0.86 6.25 -4.21
C SER A 76 0.38 5.04 -5.00
N CYS A 77 0.93 3.88 -4.69
CA CYS A 77 0.50 2.63 -5.24
C CYS A 77 0.76 1.52 -4.23
N GLY A 78 -0.18 0.60 -4.12
CA GLY A 78 -0.07 -0.53 -3.23
C GLY A 78 -1.07 -1.61 -3.54
N VAL A 79 -1.10 -2.61 -2.66
CA VAL A 79 -2.01 -3.75 -2.77
C VAL A 79 -2.90 -3.77 -1.56
N MET A 80 -4.19 -3.96 -1.81
CA MET A 80 -5.19 -4.15 -0.79
C MET A 80 -5.85 -5.53 -0.92
N GLU A 81 -6.07 -6.17 0.22
CA GLU A 81 -6.84 -7.40 0.34
C GLU A 81 -7.97 -7.22 1.35
N MET A 82 -9.13 -7.76 1.00
CA MET A 82 -10.33 -7.73 1.82
C MET A 82 -10.99 -9.10 1.81
N GLU A 83 -11.50 -9.53 2.95
CA GLU A 83 -12.27 -10.78 3.09
C GLU A 83 -13.54 -10.53 3.90
N GLU A 84 -14.70 -10.82 3.32
CA GLU A 84 -16.03 -10.72 3.95
C GLU A 84 -16.22 -9.43 4.80
N SER A 85 -15.74 -8.30 4.27
CA SER A 85 -15.66 -7.03 5.01
C SER A 85 -16.27 -5.88 4.23
N THR A 86 -16.84 -4.92 4.94
CA THR A 86 -17.35 -3.67 4.37
C THR A 86 -17.12 -2.53 5.34
N PHE A 87 -16.47 -1.46 4.90
CA PHE A 87 -16.16 -0.32 5.75
C PHE A 87 -16.39 1.00 5.01
N ASP A 88 -16.80 2.02 5.76
CA ASP A 88 -17.02 3.38 5.25
C ASP A 88 -15.69 4.10 5.03
N TRP A 89 -15.58 4.85 3.92
CA TRP A 89 -14.37 5.60 3.59
C TRP A 89 -14.70 6.90 2.82
N GLU A 90 -13.98 7.98 3.13
CA GLU A 90 -14.08 9.27 2.41
C GLU A 90 -12.75 9.58 1.73
N LEU A 91 -12.72 9.48 0.40
CA LEU A 91 -11.51 9.69 -0.39
C LEU A 91 -11.33 11.18 -0.65
N ASN A 92 -10.28 11.79 -0.09
CA ASN A 92 -9.90 13.18 -0.37
C ASN A 92 -8.87 13.28 -1.53
N TYR A 93 -8.80 12.22 -2.34
CA TYR A 93 -7.87 11.97 -3.43
C TYR A 93 -8.56 11.15 -4.53
N ASP A 94 -7.99 11.14 -5.73
CA ASP A 94 -8.44 10.25 -6.80
C ASP A 94 -7.76 8.89 -6.65
N GLU A 95 -8.51 7.82 -6.89
CA GLU A 95 -8.03 6.44 -6.82
C GLU A 95 -8.46 5.64 -8.06
N ILE A 96 -7.54 4.84 -8.59
CA ILE A 96 -7.84 3.79 -9.56
C ILE A 96 -7.48 2.44 -8.94
N ASP A 97 -8.45 1.54 -8.95
CA ASP A 97 -8.27 0.15 -8.57
C ASP A 97 -8.18 -0.73 -9.81
N TYR A 98 -7.27 -1.70 -9.79
CA TYR A 98 -7.25 -2.83 -10.71
C TYR A 98 -7.45 -4.12 -9.93
N VAL A 99 -8.56 -4.82 -10.16
CA VAL A 99 -8.92 -6.03 -9.43
C VAL A 99 -8.08 -7.20 -9.93
N ILE A 100 -7.16 -7.66 -9.10
CA ILE A 100 -6.25 -8.78 -9.38
C ILE A 100 -6.99 -10.11 -9.16
N ASP A 101 -7.81 -10.18 -8.12
CA ASP A 101 -8.59 -11.37 -7.81
C ASP A 101 -9.87 -11.03 -7.01
N GLY A 102 -10.86 -11.92 -7.09
CA GLY A 102 -12.12 -11.78 -6.39
C GLY A 102 -13.04 -10.70 -6.98
N THR A 103 -13.84 -10.09 -6.11
CA THR A 103 -14.85 -9.09 -6.45
C THR A 103 -14.79 -7.92 -5.47
N LEU A 104 -14.51 -6.73 -6.00
CA LEU A 104 -14.55 -5.46 -5.27
C LEU A 104 -15.85 -4.73 -5.61
N GLU A 105 -16.56 -4.28 -4.57
CA GLU A 105 -17.76 -3.48 -4.71
C GLU A 105 -17.55 -2.11 -4.05
N ILE A 106 -17.82 -1.05 -4.80
CA ILE A 106 -17.87 0.32 -4.31
C ILE A 106 -19.33 0.71 -4.15
N ILE A 107 -19.76 0.89 -2.91
CA ILE A 107 -21.13 1.33 -2.59
C ILE A 107 -21.12 2.85 -2.44
N VAL A 108 -21.85 3.55 -3.30
CA VAL A 108 -21.90 5.02 -3.35
C VAL A 108 -23.32 5.47 -3.69
N ASP A 109 -23.87 6.40 -2.92
CA ASP A 109 -25.23 6.95 -3.10
C ASP A 109 -26.34 5.89 -3.28
N GLY A 110 -26.22 4.77 -2.55
CA GLY A 110 -27.15 3.63 -2.64
C GLY A 110 -26.97 2.74 -3.87
N ASN A 111 -26.07 3.11 -4.79
CA ASN A 111 -25.68 2.30 -5.93
C ASN A 111 -24.46 1.43 -5.59
N LYS A 112 -24.29 0.37 -6.37
CA LYS A 112 -23.16 -0.54 -6.28
C LYS A 112 -22.43 -0.60 -7.62
N VAL A 113 -21.16 -0.23 -7.60
CA VAL A 113 -20.24 -0.40 -8.74
C VAL A 113 -19.36 -1.61 -8.45
N THR A 114 -19.44 -2.64 -9.28
CA THR A 114 -18.75 -3.92 -9.05
C THR A 114 -17.64 -4.11 -10.07
N GLY A 115 -16.42 -4.35 -9.60
CA GLY A 115 -15.29 -4.82 -10.39
C GLY A 115 -14.92 -6.25 -10.03
N ASN A 116 -14.66 -7.07 -11.04
CA ASN A 116 -14.17 -8.44 -10.89
C ASN A 116 -12.74 -8.53 -11.41
N ARG A 117 -12.09 -9.69 -11.21
CA ARG A 117 -10.76 -9.98 -11.76
C ARG A 117 -10.60 -9.46 -13.20
N GLY A 118 -9.65 -8.54 -13.39
CA GLY A 118 -9.30 -7.92 -14.67
C GLY A 118 -9.96 -6.57 -14.94
N ASP A 119 -10.92 -6.16 -14.12
CA ASP A 119 -11.59 -4.87 -14.23
C ASP A 119 -10.80 -3.76 -13.51
N ALA A 120 -11.03 -2.53 -13.96
CA ALA A 120 -10.56 -1.33 -13.29
C ALA A 120 -11.74 -0.49 -12.78
N ILE A 121 -11.58 0.14 -11.61
CA ILE A 121 -12.56 1.05 -11.01
C ILE A 121 -11.90 2.41 -10.81
N LEU A 122 -12.62 3.49 -11.14
CA LEU A 122 -12.22 4.86 -10.83
C LEU A 122 -13.08 5.38 -9.67
N ILE A 123 -12.44 5.90 -8.63
CA ILE A 123 -13.10 6.57 -7.51
C ILE A 123 -12.60 8.02 -7.46
N PRO A 124 -13.43 8.99 -7.85
CA PRO A 124 -13.02 10.39 -7.88
C PRO A 124 -12.85 10.99 -6.48
N LYS A 125 -11.97 11.99 -6.36
CA LYS A 125 -11.81 12.79 -5.15
C LYS A 125 -13.14 13.36 -4.64
N GLY A 126 -13.32 13.30 -3.33
CA GLY A 126 -14.51 13.76 -2.61
C GLY A 126 -15.60 12.70 -2.46
N SER A 127 -15.38 11.49 -2.98
CA SER A 127 -16.34 10.39 -2.86
C SER A 127 -16.44 9.89 -1.42
N LYS A 128 -17.67 9.76 -0.93
CA LYS A 128 -18.02 9.05 0.30
C LYS A 128 -18.61 7.70 -0.08
N ILE A 129 -17.88 6.64 0.24
CA ILE A 129 -18.18 5.30 -0.25
C ILE A 129 -18.16 4.29 0.90
N LYS A 130 -18.55 3.06 0.57
CA LYS A 130 -18.11 1.88 1.29
C LYS A 130 -17.32 0.99 0.36
N PHE A 131 -16.11 0.62 0.76
CA PHE A 131 -15.42 -0.51 0.17
C PHE A 131 -16.07 -1.78 0.68
N SER A 132 -16.38 -2.72 -0.22
CA SER A 132 -17.01 -3.99 0.13
C SER A 132 -16.39 -5.13 -0.67
N ALA A 133 -16.03 -6.20 0.04
CA ALA A 133 -15.67 -7.48 -0.55
C ALA A 133 -16.59 -8.54 0.04
N PRO A 134 -17.68 -8.92 -0.65
CA PRO A 134 -18.66 -9.87 -0.11
C PRO A 134 -18.05 -11.22 0.28
N ASN A 135 -17.03 -11.66 -0.46
CA ASN A 135 -16.27 -12.87 -0.18
C ASN A 135 -14.78 -12.52 -0.03
N PHE A 136 -14.13 -12.15 -1.15
CA PHE A 136 -12.72 -11.80 -1.19
C PHE A 136 -12.46 -10.82 -2.33
N ALA A 137 -11.54 -9.89 -2.13
CA ALA A 137 -10.98 -9.04 -3.17
C ALA A 137 -9.48 -8.83 -2.92
N ARG A 138 -8.68 -8.94 -3.98
CA ARG A 138 -7.30 -8.47 -4.03
C ARG A 138 -7.18 -7.49 -5.18
N PHE A 139 -6.71 -6.28 -4.93
CA PHE A 139 -6.60 -5.25 -5.95
C PHE A 139 -5.36 -4.38 -5.76
N LEU A 140 -4.87 -3.85 -6.87
CA LEU A 140 -3.85 -2.81 -6.90
C LEU A 140 -4.55 -1.46 -6.88
N TYR A 141 -4.17 -0.55 -5.99
CA TYR A 141 -4.64 0.84 -6.05
C TYR A 141 -3.53 1.75 -6.56
N VAL A 142 -3.93 2.83 -7.22
CA VAL A 142 -3.07 3.97 -7.60
C VAL A 142 -3.76 5.26 -7.21
N ILE A 143 -3.11 6.07 -6.39
CA ILE A 143 -3.70 7.25 -5.76
C ILE A 143 -2.93 8.52 -6.14
N TYR A 144 -3.64 9.62 -6.33
CA TYR A 144 -3.07 10.96 -6.39
C TYR A 144 -3.78 11.94 -5.42
N PRO A 145 -3.03 12.67 -4.57
CA PRO A 145 -1.57 12.70 -4.44
C PRO A 145 -0.99 11.55 -3.59
N ALA A 146 0.31 11.30 -3.70
CA ALA A 146 1.02 10.24 -2.98
C ALA A 146 0.92 10.35 -1.45
N ASN A 147 0.84 11.55 -0.90
CA ASN A 147 0.69 11.80 0.53
C ASN A 147 -0.78 11.72 0.98
N TRP A 148 -1.53 10.77 0.42
CA TRP A 148 -2.97 10.61 0.65
C TRP A 148 -3.32 10.45 2.13
N GLU A 149 -2.48 9.78 2.92
CA GLU A 149 -2.68 9.62 4.37
C GLU A 149 -2.75 10.96 5.11
N GLU A 150 -1.97 11.96 4.68
CA GLU A 150 -1.98 13.31 5.27
C GLU A 150 -3.28 14.08 4.94
N THR A 151 -3.99 13.64 3.91
CA THR A 151 -5.28 14.22 3.51
C THR A 151 -6.46 13.65 4.28
N ILE A 152 -6.27 12.53 5.00
CA ILE A 152 -7.30 11.95 5.85
C ILE A 152 -7.46 12.84 7.08
N LYS A 153 -8.64 13.44 7.24
CA LYS A 153 -8.98 14.13 8.48
C LYS A 153 -9.12 13.07 9.58
N LYS A 154 -8.12 12.98 10.47
CA LYS A 154 -8.30 12.29 11.75
C LYS A 154 -9.44 13.00 12.48
N ILE A 155 -10.56 12.30 12.67
CA ILE A 155 -11.60 12.76 13.58
C ILE A 155 -10.96 12.65 14.98
N VAL A 156 -10.64 13.81 15.55
CA VAL A 156 -10.24 13.96 16.96
C VAL A 156 -11.49 13.91 17.82
#